data_AF-A0AA39XZY2-F1
#
_entry.id   AF-A0AA39XZY2-F1
#
_cell.length_a   1.000
_cell.length_b   1.000
_cell.length_c   1.000
_cell.angle_alpha   90.00
_cell.angle_beta   90.00
_cell.angle_gamma   90.00
#
_symmetry.space_group_name_H-M   'P 1'
#
loop_
_entity.id
_entity.type
_entity.pdbx_description
1 polymer ?
#
loop_
_entity_poly.entity_id
_entity_poly.type
_entity_poly.pdbx_seq_one_letter_code
_entity_poly.pdbx_strand_id
1 'polypeptide(L)'
;MQFTITSAFIAALVASPLASATVFLGLRQSRFGDQSQVAWTNGTPNICSGFSTIVNGNGSPCGIDFNVDGNNGPFTFQGCGGNGLSLERNHQFNSNCKFVKQTINCDDGAKVGVNGFWQCN
;
A
#
# COMPACT_ATOMS: atom_id res chain seq x y z
N MET A 1 -34.07 -32.29 9.11
CA MET A 1 -32.78 -32.44 8.40
C MET A 1 -32.39 -31.04 7.92
N GLN A 2 -31.52 -30.37 8.68
CA GLN A 2 -31.15 -28.96 8.51
C GLN A 2 -29.94 -28.88 7.57
N PHE A 3 -30.08 -28.16 6.46
CA PHE A 3 -29.03 -28.03 5.45
C PHE A 3 -27.97 -27.01 5.90
N THR A 4 -26.73 -27.49 5.95
CA THR A 4 -25.50 -26.74 6.12
C THR A 4 -25.26 -25.83 4.91
N ILE A 5 -24.97 -24.54 5.14
CA ILE A 5 -24.36 -23.67 4.12
C ILE A 5 -22.99 -23.25 4.64
N THR A 6 -21.97 -24.00 4.23
CA THR A 6 -20.56 -23.64 4.32
C THR A 6 -20.30 -22.45 3.40
N SER A 7 -20.14 -21.26 3.98
CA SER A 7 -19.69 -20.07 3.26
C SER A 7 -18.25 -20.27 2.79
N ALA A 8 -18.08 -20.57 1.51
CA ALA A 8 -16.78 -20.60 0.86
C ALA A 8 -16.22 -19.18 0.78
N PHE A 9 -15.12 -18.92 1.48
CA PHE A 9 -14.30 -17.74 1.26
C PHE A 9 -13.64 -17.87 -0.12
N ILE A 10 -14.17 -17.16 -1.13
CA ILE A 10 -13.48 -16.99 -2.40
C ILE A 10 -12.35 -15.98 -2.17
N ALA A 11 -11.16 -16.47 -1.85
CA ALA A 11 -9.93 -15.69 -1.97
C ALA A 11 -9.59 -15.60 -3.46
N ALA A 12 -10.12 -14.58 -4.14
CA ALA A 12 -9.68 -14.24 -5.48
C ALA A 12 -8.27 -13.62 -5.40
N LEU A 13 -7.21 -14.44 -5.46
CA LEU A 13 -5.89 -13.97 -5.88
C LEU A 13 -5.93 -13.78 -7.40
N VAL A 14 -6.47 -12.65 -7.84
CA VAL A 14 -6.13 -12.12 -9.16
C VAL A 14 -4.68 -11.62 -9.08
N ALA A 15 -3.75 -12.47 -9.49
CA ALA A 15 -2.41 -12.04 -9.86
C ALA A 15 -2.54 -11.19 -11.12
N SER A 16 -2.78 -9.89 -10.94
CA SER A 16 -2.78 -8.92 -12.02
C SER A 16 -1.37 -8.84 -12.61
N PRO A 17 -1.15 -9.11 -13.92
CA PRO A 17 0.12 -8.84 -14.56
C PRO A 17 0.27 -7.32 -14.68
N LEU A 18 0.94 -6.71 -13.69
CA LEU A 18 1.12 -5.28 -13.60
C LEU A 18 2.21 -4.81 -14.57
N ALA A 19 1.84 -4.69 -15.86
CA ALA A 19 2.68 -4.07 -16.89
C ALA A 19 2.86 -2.55 -16.70
N SER A 20 2.11 -1.90 -15.78
CA SER A 20 2.28 -0.51 -15.33
C SER A 20 1.53 -0.31 -14.01
N ALA A 21 1.98 -0.94 -12.92
CA ALA A 21 1.40 -0.67 -11.60
C ALA A 21 1.85 0.69 -11.08
N THR A 22 0.89 1.55 -10.76
CA THR A 22 1.16 2.69 -9.89
C THR A 22 1.24 2.19 -8.45
N VAL A 23 2.36 2.44 -7.78
CA VAL A 23 2.57 2.13 -6.36
C VAL A 23 2.24 3.37 -5.53
N PHE A 24 1.49 3.18 -4.47
CA PHE A 24 1.13 4.23 -3.54
C PHE A 24 1.81 3.99 -2.19
N LEU A 25 2.17 5.06 -1.49
CA LEU A 25 2.68 5.04 -0.12
C LEU A 25 1.93 6.05 0.72
N GLY A 26 1.36 5.63 1.83
CA GLY A 26 0.67 6.53 2.73
C GLY A 26 0.71 6.07 4.18
N LEU A 27 0.39 7.00 5.07
CA LEU A 27 0.19 6.70 6.47
C LEU A 27 -1.20 6.10 6.67
N ARG A 28 -1.26 4.87 7.16
CA ARG A 28 -2.49 4.27 7.68
C ARG A 28 -2.60 4.57 9.16
N GLN A 29 -3.79 4.96 9.60
CA GLN A 29 -4.16 5.07 11.00
C GLN A 29 -5.30 4.09 11.30
N SER A 30 -5.10 3.22 12.31
CA SER A 30 -6.12 2.31 12.80
C SER A 30 -7.25 3.08 13.48
N ARG A 31 -8.40 2.42 13.69
CA ARG A 31 -9.50 2.99 14.48
C ARG A 31 -9.12 3.31 15.93
N PHE A 32 -8.04 2.73 16.43
CA PHE A 32 -7.51 2.93 17.78
C PHE A 32 -6.39 3.98 17.83
N GLY A 33 -6.00 4.54 16.68
CA GLY A 33 -4.98 5.59 16.58
C GLY A 33 -3.57 5.08 16.23
N ASP A 34 -3.35 3.77 16.14
CA ASP A 34 -2.07 3.21 15.73
C ASP A 34 -1.75 3.62 14.30
N GLN A 35 -0.51 4.03 14.05
CA GLN A 35 -0.07 4.45 12.73
C GLN A 35 0.89 3.43 12.12
N SER A 36 0.83 3.26 10.80
CA SER A 36 1.79 2.47 10.02
C SER A 36 1.98 3.07 8.64
N GLN A 37 3.21 3.04 8.13
CA GLN A 37 3.46 3.30 6.71
C GLN A 37 3.04 2.09 5.90
N VAL A 38 2.12 2.29 4.97
CA VAL A 38 1.59 1.23 4.12
C VAL A 38 1.72 1.57 2.65
N ALA A 39 1.91 0.55 1.83
CA ALA A 39 1.90 0.66 0.39
C ALA A 39 0.86 -0.26 -0.25
N TRP A 40 0.33 0.16 -1.39
CA TRP A 40 -0.65 -0.59 -2.18
C TRP A 40 -0.47 -0.22 -3.65
N THR A 41 -1.10 -0.95 -4.57
CA THR A 41 -1.10 -0.58 -5.99
C THR A 41 -2.49 -0.16 -6.46
N ASN A 42 -2.55 0.39 -7.68
CA ASN A 42 -3.82 0.65 -8.36
C ASN A 42 -4.62 -0.63 -8.64
N GLY A 43 -3.99 -1.80 -8.60
CA GLY A 43 -4.65 -3.10 -8.72
C GLY A 43 -5.24 -3.64 -7.41
N THR A 44 -4.98 -3.00 -6.27
CA THR A 44 -5.47 -3.47 -4.96
C THR A 44 -7.00 -3.31 -4.89
N PRO A 45 -7.78 -4.39 -4.79
CA PRO A 45 -9.25 -4.33 -4.86
C PRO A 45 -9.88 -3.67 -3.63
N ASN A 46 -9.21 -3.76 -2.47
CA ASN A 46 -9.64 -3.10 -1.24
C ASN A 46 -8.42 -2.52 -0.51
N ILE A 47 -8.22 -1.21 -0.59
CA ILE A 47 -7.09 -0.50 0.03
C ILE A 47 -7.14 -0.58 1.57
N CYS A 48 -8.31 -0.84 2.16
CA CYS A 48 -8.47 -0.92 3.61
C CYS A 48 -7.98 -2.24 4.22
N SER A 49 -7.70 -3.26 3.41
CA SER A 49 -7.22 -4.56 3.88
C SER A 49 -6.14 -5.21 2.98
N GLY A 50 -6.01 -4.78 1.73
CA GLY A 50 -5.04 -5.29 0.75
C GLY A 50 -3.74 -4.50 0.67
N PHE A 51 -3.44 -3.68 1.68
CA PHE A 51 -2.19 -2.94 1.74
C PHE A 51 -1.06 -3.80 2.33
N SER A 52 0.18 -3.45 2.02
CA SER A 52 1.38 -4.02 2.62
C SER A 52 1.96 -3.03 3.63
N THR A 53 2.26 -3.51 4.83
CA THR A 53 2.88 -2.67 5.87
C THR A 53 4.38 -2.66 5.67
N ILE A 54 4.95 -1.46 5.48
CA ILE A 54 6.40 -1.28 5.30
C ILE A 54 7.04 -1.03 6.66
N VAL A 55 6.47 -0.10 7.43
CA VAL A 55 6.96 0.28 8.75
C VAL A 55 5.78 0.38 9.71
N ASN A 56 5.92 -0.23 10.89
CA ASN A 56 5.01 0.01 11.99
C ASN A 56 5.35 1.36 12.63
N GLY A 57 4.35 2.24 12.77
CA GLY A 57 4.53 3.61 13.22
C GLY A 57 4.59 4.64 12.08
N ASN A 58 4.97 5.86 12.44
CA ASN A 58 5.20 6.97 11.52
C ASN A 58 6.67 7.09 11.07
N GLY A 59 7.45 6.00 11.22
CA GLY A 59 8.85 5.95 10.82
C GLY A 59 9.06 6.16 9.32
N SER A 60 10.31 6.38 8.91
CA SER A 60 10.66 6.57 7.50
C SER A 60 10.56 5.24 6.74
N PRO A 61 9.80 5.16 5.64
CA PRO A 61 9.73 3.96 4.79
C PRO A 61 10.87 3.86 3.76
N CYS A 62 11.84 4.79 3.76
CA CYS A 62 12.93 4.77 2.80
C CYS A 62 14.05 3.78 3.14
N GLY A 63 14.68 3.24 2.09
CA GLY A 63 15.77 2.27 2.19
C GLY A 63 15.33 0.89 2.68
N ILE A 64 14.02 0.64 2.72
CA ILE A 64 13.43 -0.64 3.11
C ILE A 64 12.85 -1.31 1.86
N ASP A 65 13.25 -2.54 1.63
CA ASP A 65 12.68 -3.37 0.57
C ASP A 65 11.32 -3.90 1.02
N PHE A 66 10.31 -3.72 0.17
CA PHE A 66 8.96 -4.22 0.41
C PHE A 66 8.36 -4.79 -0.87
N ASN A 67 7.33 -5.62 -0.69
CA ASN A 67 6.54 -6.17 -1.77
C ASN A 67 5.09 -5.70 -1.61
N VAL A 68 4.36 -5.63 -2.72
CA VAL A 68 2.93 -5.30 -2.78
C VAL A 68 2.19 -6.39 -3.55
N ASP A 69 0.88 -6.50 -3.34
CA ASP A 69 -0.08 -7.33 -4.12
C ASP A 69 0.49 -8.63 -4.70
N GLY A 70 0.63 -9.68 -3.87
CA GLY A 70 1.00 -11.01 -4.36
C GLY A 70 2.47 -11.17 -4.75
N ASN A 71 3.38 -10.54 -4.00
CA ASN A 71 4.84 -10.64 -4.13
C ASN A 71 5.46 -9.78 -5.26
N ASN A 72 4.75 -8.76 -5.74
CA ASN A 72 5.32 -7.79 -6.68
C ASN A 72 6.36 -6.91 -5.97
N GLY A 73 7.58 -6.92 -6.47
CA GLY A 73 8.74 -6.27 -5.84
C GLY A 73 10.02 -7.08 -6.09
N PRO A 74 11.10 -6.85 -5.33
CA PRO A 74 11.24 -5.84 -4.28
C PRO A 74 11.16 -4.39 -4.81
N PHE A 75 10.45 -3.55 -4.07
CA PHE A 75 10.41 -2.11 -4.22
C PHE A 75 11.12 -1.44 -3.06
N THR A 76 11.72 -0.29 -3.31
CA THR A 76 12.44 0.48 -2.30
C THR A 76 12.12 1.95 -2.50
N PHE A 77 11.74 2.65 -1.44
CA PHE A 77 11.60 4.10 -1.53
C PHE A 77 12.94 4.78 -1.26
N GLN A 78 13.25 5.78 -2.08
CA GLN A 78 14.39 6.67 -1.89
C GLN A 78 13.92 8.12 -1.81
N GLY A 79 14.74 9.00 -1.23
CA GLY A 79 14.45 10.43 -1.20
C GLY A 79 13.38 10.87 -0.20
N CYS A 80 13.15 10.12 0.90
CA CYS A 80 12.20 10.53 1.96
C CYS A 80 12.56 11.85 2.66
N GLY A 81 13.72 12.45 2.36
CA GLY A 81 14.11 13.78 2.81
C GLY A 81 14.19 14.75 1.64
N GLY A 82 13.42 15.84 1.70
CA GLY A 82 13.58 17.07 0.91
C GLY A 82 13.77 16.91 -0.61
N ASN A 83 12.71 17.20 -1.37
CA ASN A 83 12.60 17.34 -2.85
C ASN A 83 11.91 16.22 -3.63
N GLY A 84 11.45 15.15 -2.99
CA GLY A 84 10.52 14.19 -3.59
C GLY A 84 10.89 12.75 -3.31
N LEU A 85 9.86 11.92 -3.14
CA LEU A 85 10.00 10.48 -2.99
C LEU A 85 10.20 9.85 -4.38
N SER A 86 11.11 8.91 -4.51
CA SER A 86 11.24 8.08 -5.71
C SER A 86 11.07 6.61 -5.35
N LEU A 87 10.51 5.85 -6.27
CA LEU A 87 10.36 4.41 -6.18
C LEU A 87 11.46 3.76 -6.99
N GLU A 88 12.18 2.85 -6.37
CA GLU A 88 13.08 1.91 -7.02
C GLU A 88 12.42 0.54 -7.08
N ARG A 89 12.74 -0.21 -8.13
CA ARG A 89 12.39 -1.62 -8.27
C ARG A 89 13.69 -2.38 -8.46
N ASN A 90 13.96 -3.38 -7.63
CA ASN A 90 15.25 -4.10 -7.62
C ASN A 90 16.46 -3.15 -7.49
N HIS A 91 16.38 -2.12 -6.64
CA HIS A 91 17.44 -1.10 -6.47
C HIS A 91 17.80 -0.34 -7.76
N GLN A 92 16.90 -0.32 -8.75
CA GLN A 92 16.99 0.51 -9.94
C GLN A 92 15.88 1.54 -9.91
N PHE A 93 16.21 2.78 -10.27
CA PHE A 93 15.22 3.85 -10.42
C PHE A 93 14.07 3.38 -11.32
N ASN A 94 12.86 3.41 -10.77
CA ASN A 94 11.65 3.06 -11.50
C ASN A 94 10.89 4.33 -11.86
N SER A 95 10.50 5.11 -10.85
CA SER A 95 9.75 6.36 -11.08
C SER A 95 9.85 7.36 -9.94
N ASN A 96 9.54 8.62 -10.25
CA ASN A 96 9.34 9.65 -9.25
C ASN A 96 7.91 9.61 -8.74
N CYS A 97 7.74 9.85 -7.45
CA CYS A 97 6.44 9.85 -6.81
C CYS A 97 5.92 11.28 -6.68
N LYS A 98 4.61 11.43 -6.89
CA LYS A 98 3.87 12.66 -6.68
C LYS A 98 3.06 12.58 -5.40
N PHE A 99 3.07 13.64 -4.61
CA PHE A 99 2.22 13.71 -3.43
C PHE A 99 0.78 14.06 -3.81
N VAL A 100 -0.17 13.30 -3.27
CA VAL A 100 -1.61 13.47 -3.44
C VAL A 100 -2.23 13.70 -2.07
N LYS A 101 -2.89 14.85 -1.89
CA LYS A 101 -3.54 15.21 -0.63
C LYS A 101 -4.96 14.63 -0.59
N GLN A 102 -5.05 13.34 -0.31
CA GLN A 102 -6.30 12.61 -0.16
C GLN A 102 -6.22 11.63 1.01
N THR A 103 -7.33 11.44 1.70
CA THR A 103 -7.48 10.44 2.76
C THR A 103 -8.62 9.50 2.39
N ILE A 104 -8.36 8.21 2.51
CA ILE A 104 -9.32 7.13 2.27
C ILE A 104 -9.85 6.71 3.63
N ASN A 105 -11.17 6.75 3.81
CA ASN A 105 -11.81 6.27 5.03
C ASN A 105 -12.30 4.84 4.81
N CYS A 106 -12.04 3.98 5.77
CA CYS A 106 -12.42 2.58 5.75
C CYS A 106 -13.63 2.34 6.65
N ASP A 107 -14.45 1.35 6.29
CA ASP A 107 -15.69 1.02 7.02
C ASP A 107 -15.42 0.54 8.46
N ASP A 108 -14.23 0.02 8.72
CA ASP A 108 -13.77 -0.40 10.06
C ASP A 108 -13.33 0.77 10.96
N GLY A 109 -13.40 2.00 10.45
CA GLY A 109 -12.96 3.24 11.10
C GLY A 109 -11.48 3.56 10.91
N ALA A 110 -10.73 2.74 10.18
CA ALA A 110 -9.36 3.05 9.80
C ALA A 110 -9.31 4.14 8.71
N LYS A 111 -8.16 4.80 8.59
CA LYS A 111 -7.90 5.82 7.56
C LYS A 111 -6.59 5.50 6.87
N VAL A 112 -6.54 5.61 5.55
CA VAL A 112 -5.31 5.42 4.75
C VAL A 112 -4.97 6.72 4.02
N GLY A 113 -3.68 7.07 3.99
CA GLY A 113 -3.26 8.37 3.49
C GLY A 113 -3.67 9.50 4.41
N VAL A 114 -3.54 9.32 5.73
CA VAL A 114 -3.77 10.41 6.69
C VAL A 114 -2.77 11.53 6.37
N ASN A 115 -3.29 12.71 6.03
CA ASN A 115 -2.55 13.87 5.48
C ASN A 115 -2.08 13.77 4.02
N GLY A 116 -2.42 12.69 3.31
CA GLY A 116 -2.06 12.44 1.92
C GLY A 116 -1.22 11.18 1.74
N PHE A 117 -0.95 10.84 0.47
CA PHE A 117 -0.12 9.71 0.09
C PHE A 117 0.68 10.04 -1.17
N TRP A 118 1.80 9.35 -1.34
CA TRP A 118 2.64 9.40 -2.53
C TRP A 118 2.13 8.41 -3.57
N GLN A 119 2.20 8.81 -4.84
CA GLN A 119 1.81 8.03 -6.00
C GLN A 119 2.99 7.95 -6.96
N CYS A 120 3.51 6.76 -7.21
CA CYS A 120 4.67 6.49 -8.07
C CYS A 120 4.19 5.66 -9.27
N ASN A 121 4.33 6.18 -10.48
CA ASN A 121 3.84 5.54 -11.72
C ASN A 121 4.99 5.22 -12.66
#